data_AF-A0A850GAV4-F1
#
_entry.id   AF-A0A850GAV4-F1
#
_cell.length_a   1.000
_cell.length_b   1.000
_cell.length_c   1.000
_cell.angle_alpha   90.00
_cell.angle_beta   90.00
_cell.angle_gamma   90.00
#
_symmetry.space_group_name_H-M   'P 1'
#
loop_
_entity.id
_entity.type
_entity.pdbx_description
1 polymer ?
#
loop_
_entity_poly.entity_id
_entity_poly.type
_entity_poly.pdbx_seq_one_letter_code
_entity_poly.pdbx_strand_id
1 'polypeptide(L)'
;MPHRIALGLCLGSALVLSAGCKGGEDGDDEAGSTLYERLGEEPGIEAVVTDAVVNRIAADPKINAYFLNDDVDVGVTITCLVNQLGNISGGPQAYPGSDCRDMKESHEGLGISEQDFLDLADHFVGALTDAGVAQADIDTIVAALVDMQADIVEDPSNDATIYQRVGRKPGIQAVVTDFYTTVSSDPAIMGLFAGADQVRFEACLTRQLCAIDGPCLYGNEATMLDPSYGGSVCKDMVSAHEGMTLTVEDFQAFADDLDMVLAAAETEISTQDEDAIMAVLDPLCAELVDEPGNCP
;
A
#
# COMPACT_ATOMS: atom_id res chain seq x y z
N MET A 1 18.59 -12.15 31.64
CA MET A 1 19.84 -12.93 31.43
C MET A 1 19.76 -13.54 30.03
N PRO A 2 20.62 -13.16 29.08
CA PRO A 2 20.50 -13.59 27.70
C PRO A 2 21.17 -14.95 27.48
N HIS A 3 20.48 -15.88 26.83
CA HIS A 3 21.07 -17.13 26.34
C HIS A 3 21.66 -16.91 24.94
N ARG A 4 22.99 -17.01 24.90
CA ARG A 4 23.82 -17.05 23.69
C ARG A 4 23.83 -18.50 23.20
N ILE A 5 23.46 -18.74 21.94
CA ILE A 5 23.67 -20.04 21.28
C ILE A 5 24.90 -19.92 20.37
N ALA A 6 25.77 -20.92 20.50
CA ALA A 6 27.15 -20.92 20.06
C ALA A 6 27.32 -21.30 18.58
N LEU A 7 28.30 -20.63 17.98
CA LEU A 7 28.90 -20.85 16.68
C LEU A 7 29.70 -22.17 16.66
N GLY A 8 29.31 -23.12 15.81
CA GLY A 8 29.97 -24.42 15.63
C GLY A 8 30.86 -24.43 14.39
N LEU A 9 32.16 -24.23 14.61
CA LEU A 9 33.23 -24.31 13.62
C LEU A 9 33.70 -25.77 13.45
N CYS A 10 33.65 -26.33 12.24
CA CYS A 10 34.30 -27.61 11.91
C CYS A 10 35.35 -27.41 10.81
N LEU A 11 36.61 -27.48 11.21
CA LEU A 11 37.77 -27.68 10.33
C LEU A 11 37.82 -29.13 9.83
N GLY A 12 38.26 -29.35 8.59
CA GLY A 12 38.51 -30.70 8.09
C GLY A 12 39.16 -30.81 6.72
N SER A 13 40.47 -30.58 6.69
CA SER A 13 41.49 -31.22 5.84
C SER A 13 41.57 -30.97 4.33
N ALA A 14 42.76 -30.47 3.97
CA ALA A 14 43.30 -30.30 2.63
C ALA A 14 43.75 -31.63 2.00
N LEU A 15 43.59 -31.74 0.68
CA LEU A 15 44.39 -32.60 -0.17
C LEU A 15 44.81 -31.81 -1.43
N VAL A 16 46.11 -31.65 -1.60
CA VAL A 16 46.76 -30.99 -2.74
C VAL A 16 47.23 -32.04 -3.73
N LEU A 17 46.82 -31.94 -4.99
CA LEU A 17 47.58 -32.49 -6.13
C LEU A 17 47.59 -31.47 -7.28
N SER A 18 48.81 -31.12 -7.68
CA SER A 18 49.23 -30.21 -8.74
C SER A 18 49.11 -30.80 -10.14
N ALA A 19 48.77 -29.98 -11.14
CA ALA A 19 49.61 -29.69 -12.33
C ALA A 19 48.80 -28.99 -13.44
N GLY A 20 49.36 -27.90 -13.99
CA GLY A 20 48.98 -27.39 -15.32
C GLY A 20 48.80 -25.89 -15.44
N CYS A 21 49.89 -25.11 -15.36
CA CYS A 21 49.91 -23.75 -15.89
C CYS A 21 49.74 -23.81 -17.42
N LYS A 22 48.67 -23.21 -17.91
CA LYS A 22 48.63 -22.65 -19.27
C LYS A 22 47.90 -21.32 -19.18
N GLY A 23 48.70 -20.26 -19.04
CA GLY A 23 48.23 -18.90 -19.26
C GLY A 23 47.87 -18.76 -20.74
N GLY A 24 46.57 -18.70 -21.01
CA GLY A 24 46.03 -17.94 -22.12
C GLY A 24 45.52 -16.64 -21.51
N GLU A 25 46.29 -15.58 -21.64
CA GLU A 25 45.78 -14.22 -21.56
C GLU A 25 44.99 -13.98 -22.87
N ASP A 26 43.78 -14.52 -22.93
CA ASP A 26 42.77 -14.02 -23.86
C ASP A 26 42.02 -12.94 -23.09
N GLY A 27 42.56 -11.73 -23.17
CA GLY A 27 41.78 -10.52 -22.99
C GLY A 27 40.82 -10.43 -24.17
N ASP A 28 39.72 -11.19 -24.09
CA ASP A 28 38.52 -10.85 -24.83
C ASP A 28 37.95 -9.58 -24.19
N ASP A 29 37.78 -8.56 -25.03
CA ASP A 29 37.14 -7.31 -24.71
C ASP A 29 35.72 -7.56 -24.15
N GLU A 30 35.58 -7.66 -22.82
CA GLU A 30 34.32 -7.39 -22.10
C GLU A 30 34.00 -5.90 -22.26
N ALA A 31 33.51 -5.52 -23.44
CA ALA A 31 32.56 -4.43 -23.53
C ALA A 31 31.35 -4.87 -22.69
N GLY A 32 31.42 -4.61 -21.39
CA GLY A 32 30.55 -5.19 -20.38
C GLY A 32 29.08 -5.06 -20.79
N SER A 33 28.34 -6.15 -20.61
CA SER A 33 26.90 -6.18 -20.90
C SER A 33 26.20 -4.97 -20.27
N THR A 34 25.17 -4.46 -20.93
CA THR A 34 24.32 -3.41 -20.36
C THR A 34 23.61 -3.94 -19.11
N LEU A 35 23.15 -3.04 -18.23
CA LEU A 35 22.29 -3.45 -17.12
C LEU A 35 21.03 -4.15 -17.65
N TYR A 36 20.48 -3.68 -18.77
CA TYR A 36 19.35 -4.28 -19.46
C TYR A 36 19.58 -5.77 -19.81
N GLU A 37 20.73 -6.08 -20.42
CA GLU A 37 21.12 -7.48 -20.71
C GLU A 37 21.28 -8.32 -19.43
N ARG A 38 21.87 -7.75 -18.37
CA ARG A 38 22.02 -8.45 -17.07
C ARG A 38 20.70 -8.69 -16.35
N LEU A 39 19.71 -7.83 -16.55
CA LEU A 39 18.35 -8.00 -16.03
C LEU A 39 17.52 -9.01 -16.82
N GLY A 40 18.07 -9.61 -17.88
CA GLY A 40 17.33 -10.53 -18.73
C GLY A 40 16.46 -9.83 -19.76
N GLU A 41 16.85 -8.62 -20.18
CA GLU A 41 16.17 -7.80 -21.17
C GLU A 41 14.71 -7.51 -20.76
N GLU A 42 13.82 -7.20 -21.71
CA GLU A 42 12.41 -6.91 -21.46
C GLU A 42 11.70 -8.02 -20.67
N PRO A 43 11.85 -9.33 -20.99
CA PRO A 43 11.14 -10.37 -20.24
C PRO A 43 11.55 -10.47 -18.77
N GLY A 44 12.83 -10.25 -18.47
CA GLY A 44 13.32 -10.24 -17.09
C GLY A 44 12.83 -9.03 -16.30
N ILE A 45 12.82 -7.86 -16.93
CA ILE A 45 12.25 -6.63 -16.35
C ILE A 45 10.75 -6.78 -16.12
N GLU A 46 9.99 -7.30 -17.10
CA GLU A 46 8.55 -7.54 -16.98
C GLU A 46 8.22 -8.48 -15.83
N ALA A 47 9.00 -9.55 -15.65
CA ALA A 47 8.83 -10.48 -14.54
C ALA A 47 9.03 -9.79 -13.18
N VAL A 48 10.07 -8.97 -13.04
CA VAL A 48 10.35 -8.20 -11.81
C VAL A 48 9.25 -7.18 -11.52
N VAL A 49 8.86 -6.38 -12.53
CA VAL A 49 7.81 -5.36 -12.39
C VAL A 49 6.48 -6.01 -12.02
N THR A 50 6.13 -7.11 -12.69
CA THR A 50 4.90 -7.84 -12.40
C THR A 50 4.89 -8.38 -10.97
N ASP A 51 6.00 -8.95 -10.49
CA ASP A 51 6.12 -9.40 -9.11
C ASP A 51 5.96 -8.23 -8.13
N ALA A 52 6.68 -7.12 -8.35
CA ALA A 52 6.60 -5.94 -7.51
C ALA A 52 5.17 -5.39 -7.42
N VAL A 53 4.49 -5.21 -8.55
CA VAL A 53 3.15 -4.60 -8.59
C VAL A 53 2.08 -5.57 -8.09
N VAL A 54 2.02 -6.79 -8.65
CA VAL A 54 0.88 -7.70 -8.45
C VAL A 54 1.00 -8.49 -7.16
N ASN A 55 2.20 -8.92 -6.77
CA ASN A 55 2.36 -9.79 -5.60
C ASN A 55 2.74 -9.02 -4.34
N ARG A 56 3.45 -7.90 -4.45
CA ARG A 56 3.97 -7.17 -3.30
C ARG A 56 3.18 -5.91 -3.01
N ILE A 57 3.16 -4.96 -3.95
CA ILE A 57 2.48 -3.66 -3.78
C ILE A 57 0.99 -3.87 -3.56
N ALA A 58 0.31 -4.68 -4.38
CA ALA A 58 -1.13 -4.95 -4.19
C ALA A 58 -1.46 -5.59 -2.82
N ALA A 59 -0.53 -6.38 -2.26
CA ALA A 59 -0.70 -7.05 -0.98
C ALA A 59 -0.30 -6.19 0.24
N ASP A 60 0.44 -5.08 0.04
CA ASP A 60 0.90 -4.24 1.14
C ASP A 60 -0.10 -3.13 1.46
N PRO A 61 -0.83 -3.21 2.60
CA PRO A 61 -1.79 -2.18 2.98
C PRO A 61 -1.16 -0.78 3.10
N LYS A 62 0.15 -0.64 3.33
CA LYS A 62 0.80 0.67 3.45
C LYS A 62 0.69 1.52 2.19
N ILE A 63 0.65 0.87 1.01
CA ILE A 63 0.72 1.55 -0.30
C ILE A 63 -0.33 1.07 -1.30
N ASN A 64 -0.99 -0.07 -1.07
CA ASN A 64 -1.92 -0.63 -2.05
C ASN A 64 -3.12 0.28 -2.35
N ALA A 65 -3.44 1.19 -1.44
CA ALA A 65 -4.53 2.14 -1.62
C ALA A 65 -4.35 3.07 -2.83
N TYR A 66 -3.12 3.35 -3.26
CA TYR A 66 -2.85 4.13 -4.48
C TYR A 66 -3.15 3.36 -5.77
N PHE A 67 -3.19 2.02 -5.72
CA PHE A 67 -3.29 1.15 -6.90
C PHE A 67 -4.62 0.39 -6.99
N LEU A 68 -5.32 0.22 -5.87
CA LEU A 68 -6.56 -0.57 -5.77
C LEU A 68 -7.82 0.31 -5.92
N ASN A 69 -7.81 1.19 -6.91
CA ASN A 69 -8.91 2.04 -7.34
C ASN A 69 -9.26 1.73 -8.81
N ASP A 70 -10.53 1.80 -9.20
CA ASP A 70 -11.01 1.40 -10.54
C ASP A 70 -10.52 2.34 -11.67
N ASP A 71 -10.07 3.54 -11.30
CA ASP A 71 -9.46 4.52 -12.21
C ASP A 71 -7.97 4.27 -12.52
N VAL A 72 -7.34 3.33 -11.81
CA VAL A 72 -5.96 2.92 -12.05
C VAL A 72 -5.91 1.67 -12.94
N ASP A 73 -5.43 1.83 -14.17
CA ASP A 73 -5.13 0.70 -15.04
C ASP A 73 -3.76 0.10 -14.64
N VAL A 74 -3.80 -1.00 -13.89
CA VAL A 74 -2.61 -1.73 -13.44
C VAL A 74 -1.81 -2.32 -14.61
N GLY A 75 -2.47 -2.68 -15.71
CA GLY A 75 -1.79 -3.17 -16.91
C GLY A 75 -0.97 -2.08 -17.59
N VAL A 76 -1.52 -0.87 -17.69
CA VAL A 76 -0.78 0.31 -18.16
C VAL A 76 0.33 0.67 -17.18
N THR A 77 0.09 0.59 -15.87
CA THR A 77 1.10 0.84 -14.84
C THR A 77 2.31 -0.09 -15.01
N ILE A 78 2.07 -1.41 -15.16
CA ILE A 78 3.13 -2.40 -15.44
C ILE A 78 3.86 -2.05 -16.74
N THR A 79 3.12 -1.76 -17.81
CA THR A 79 3.71 -1.40 -19.12
C THR A 79 4.65 -0.19 -19.00
N CYS A 80 4.24 0.84 -18.28
CA CYS A 80 5.03 2.06 -18.11
C CYS A 80 6.27 1.84 -17.23
N LEU A 81 6.16 1.03 -16.17
CA LEU A 81 7.30 0.65 -15.33
C LEU A 81 8.31 -0.21 -16.09
N VAL A 82 7.85 -1.13 -16.95
CA VAL A 82 8.73 -1.91 -17.84
C VAL A 82 9.47 -1.00 -18.81
N ASN A 83 8.77 -0.06 -19.45
CA ASN A 83 9.40 0.91 -20.35
C ASN A 83 10.42 1.79 -19.62
N GLN A 84 10.11 2.24 -18.41
CA GLN A 84 10.98 3.08 -17.60
C GLN A 84 12.26 2.34 -17.18
N LEU A 85 12.14 1.14 -16.60
CA LEU A 85 13.30 0.33 -16.21
C LEU A 85 14.11 -0.15 -17.42
N GLY A 86 13.44 -0.50 -18.53
CA GLY A 86 14.10 -0.82 -19.80
C GLY A 86 14.96 0.35 -20.29
N ASN A 87 14.40 1.56 -20.32
CA ASN A 87 15.13 2.76 -20.74
C ASN A 87 16.33 3.06 -19.82
N ILE A 88 16.13 3.06 -18.51
CA ILE A 88 17.16 3.40 -17.51
C ILE A 88 18.30 2.39 -17.50
N SER A 89 18.01 1.11 -17.75
CA SER A 89 19.01 0.05 -17.79
C SER A 89 19.80 -0.02 -19.11
N GLY A 90 19.51 0.86 -20.07
CA GLY A 90 20.18 0.93 -21.37
C GLY A 90 19.53 0.09 -22.47
N GLY A 91 18.29 -0.36 -22.26
CA GLY A 91 17.47 -1.06 -23.22
C GLY A 91 16.89 -0.16 -24.33
N PRO A 92 16.25 -0.76 -25.34
CA PRO A 92 15.68 -0.02 -26.47
C PRO A 92 14.35 0.70 -26.15
N GLN A 93 13.76 0.43 -24.99
CA GLN A 93 12.47 1.01 -24.59
C GLN A 93 12.59 2.53 -24.46
N ALA A 94 11.54 3.23 -24.89
CA ALA A 94 11.41 4.67 -24.73
C ALA A 94 10.51 4.98 -23.53
N TYR A 95 10.93 5.92 -22.69
CA TYR A 95 10.13 6.43 -21.60
C TYR A 95 10.21 7.97 -21.56
N PRO A 96 9.07 8.68 -21.44
CA PRO A 96 7.70 8.15 -21.49
C PRO A 96 7.34 7.62 -22.90
N GLY A 97 6.62 6.50 -22.96
CA GLY A 97 6.02 5.93 -24.17
C GLY A 97 4.72 6.65 -24.58
N SER A 98 3.95 6.10 -25.52
CA SER A 98 2.69 6.72 -26.00
C SER A 98 1.60 6.83 -24.94
N ASP A 99 1.52 5.83 -24.06
CA ASP A 99 0.47 5.69 -23.04
C ASP A 99 0.99 5.98 -21.63
N CYS A 100 2.23 6.45 -21.53
CA CYS A 100 2.89 6.76 -20.27
C CYS A 100 3.05 8.27 -20.12
N ARG A 101 2.85 8.75 -18.91
CA ARG A 101 3.18 10.11 -18.51
C ARG A 101 4.54 10.11 -17.82
N ASP A 102 5.15 11.29 -17.71
CA ASP A 102 6.36 11.42 -16.89
C ASP A 102 6.05 11.25 -15.38
N MET A 103 7.09 11.15 -14.56
CA MET A 103 6.94 10.90 -13.13
C MET A 103 6.15 12.01 -12.44
N LYS A 104 6.35 13.27 -12.83
CA LYS A 104 5.64 14.38 -12.19
C LYS A 104 4.15 14.37 -12.54
N GLU A 105 3.82 14.26 -13.82
CA GLU A 105 2.43 14.28 -14.28
C GLU A 105 1.64 13.03 -13.83
N SER A 106 2.33 11.89 -13.63
CA SER A 106 1.68 10.67 -13.13
C SER A 106 1.31 10.76 -11.64
N HIS A 107 2.06 11.51 -10.84
CA HIS A 107 1.95 11.52 -9.38
C HIS A 107 1.41 12.84 -8.79
N GLU A 108 1.18 13.85 -9.63
CA GLU A 108 0.64 15.15 -9.22
C GLU A 108 -0.69 15.01 -8.46
N GLY A 109 -0.75 15.58 -7.27
CA GLY A 109 -1.93 15.66 -6.42
C GLY A 109 -2.25 14.38 -5.66
N LEU A 110 -1.39 13.36 -5.70
CA LEU A 110 -1.59 12.12 -4.96
C LEU A 110 -1.20 12.23 -3.48
N GLY A 111 -0.51 13.30 -3.06
CA GLY A 111 -0.09 13.48 -1.68
C GLY A 111 0.95 12.45 -1.21
N ILE A 112 1.69 11.84 -2.16
CA ILE A 112 2.63 10.76 -1.87
C ILE A 112 3.70 11.25 -0.90
N SER A 113 3.87 10.51 0.19
CA SER A 113 4.90 10.83 1.18
C SER A 113 6.27 10.24 0.84
N GLU A 114 7.32 10.73 1.51
CA GLU A 114 8.63 10.08 1.44
C GLU A 114 8.56 8.61 1.88
N GLN A 115 7.77 8.30 2.92
CA GLN A 115 7.61 6.93 3.40
C GLN A 115 6.89 6.03 2.37
N ASP A 116 5.87 6.55 1.68
CA ASP A 116 5.19 5.80 0.61
C ASP A 116 6.13 5.48 -0.56
N PHE A 117 6.96 6.46 -0.95
CA PHE A 117 7.99 6.26 -1.97
C PHE A 117 8.99 5.17 -1.56
N LEU A 118 9.47 5.20 -0.31
CA LEU A 118 10.40 4.21 0.22
C LEU A 118 9.79 2.81 0.31
N ASP A 119 8.52 2.71 0.74
CA ASP A 119 7.81 1.43 0.78
C ASP A 119 7.70 0.82 -0.64
N LEU A 120 7.43 1.63 -1.67
CA LEU A 120 7.44 1.17 -3.07
C LEU A 120 8.84 0.72 -3.52
N ALA A 121 9.88 1.49 -3.20
CA ALA A 121 11.26 1.14 -3.54
C ALA A 121 11.68 -0.20 -2.89
N ASP A 122 11.28 -0.43 -1.64
CA ASP A 122 11.54 -1.69 -0.93
C ASP A 122 10.90 -2.89 -1.63
N HIS A 123 9.69 -2.74 -2.20
CA HIS A 123 9.05 -3.81 -2.98
C HIS A 123 9.80 -4.12 -4.28
N PHE A 124 10.32 -3.11 -4.97
CA PHE A 124 11.18 -3.31 -6.15
C PHE A 124 12.49 -4.00 -5.78
N VAL A 125 13.14 -3.60 -4.69
CA VAL A 125 14.36 -4.26 -4.17
C VAL A 125 14.07 -5.72 -3.84
N GLY A 126 12.94 -6.00 -3.19
CA GLY A 126 12.50 -7.36 -2.88
C GLY A 126 12.31 -8.20 -4.15
N ALA A 127 11.62 -7.67 -5.16
CA ALA A 127 11.36 -8.36 -6.42
C ALA A 127 12.67 -8.66 -7.19
N LEU A 128 13.58 -7.69 -7.27
CA LEU A 128 14.90 -7.87 -7.90
C LEU A 128 15.76 -8.91 -7.15
N THR A 129 15.71 -8.88 -5.81
CA THR A 129 16.45 -9.83 -4.96
C THR A 129 15.96 -11.26 -5.19
N ASP A 130 14.64 -11.48 -5.21
CA ASP A 130 14.06 -12.81 -5.42
C ASP A 130 14.24 -13.31 -6.87
N ALA A 131 14.37 -12.40 -7.84
CA ALA A 131 14.78 -12.71 -9.20
C ALA A 131 16.28 -13.05 -9.34
N GLY A 132 17.07 -12.92 -8.28
CA GLY A 132 18.49 -13.25 -8.27
C GLY A 132 19.39 -12.21 -8.93
N VAL A 133 18.91 -10.96 -9.06
CA VAL A 133 19.70 -9.84 -9.59
C VAL A 133 20.87 -9.56 -8.64
N ALA A 134 22.05 -9.29 -9.19
CA ALA A 134 23.23 -9.00 -8.40
C ALA A 134 23.06 -7.69 -7.61
N GLN A 135 23.54 -7.64 -6.37
CA GLN A 135 23.38 -6.46 -5.51
C GLN A 135 23.88 -5.15 -6.17
N ALA A 136 24.98 -5.20 -6.93
CA ALA A 136 25.50 -4.02 -7.63
C ALA A 136 24.53 -3.48 -8.70
N ASP A 137 23.76 -4.37 -9.33
CA ASP A 137 22.72 -4.01 -10.31
C ASP A 137 21.48 -3.46 -9.59
N ILE A 138 21.09 -4.05 -8.45
CA ILE A 138 20.04 -3.51 -7.57
C ILE A 138 20.40 -2.09 -7.12
N ASP A 139 21.62 -1.88 -6.63
CA ASP A 139 22.10 -0.57 -6.17
C ASP A 139 22.04 0.48 -7.30
N THR A 140 22.33 0.06 -8.54
CA THR A 140 22.23 0.94 -9.72
C THR A 140 20.78 1.33 -10.02
N ILE A 141 19.83 0.38 -9.93
CA ILE A 141 18.41 0.64 -10.14
C ILE A 141 17.86 1.54 -9.02
N VAL A 142 18.19 1.25 -7.76
CA VAL A 142 17.75 2.04 -6.60
C VAL A 142 18.26 3.47 -6.70
N ALA A 143 19.50 3.70 -7.12
CA ALA A 143 20.01 5.04 -7.35
C ALA A 143 19.18 5.80 -8.40
N ALA A 144 18.81 5.15 -9.51
CA ALA A 144 17.96 5.76 -10.53
C ALA A 144 16.52 6.02 -10.03
N LEU A 145 15.96 5.16 -9.19
CA LEU A 145 14.66 5.39 -8.56
C LEU A 145 14.72 6.61 -7.62
N VAL A 146 15.73 6.67 -6.75
CA VAL A 146 15.90 7.79 -5.79
C VAL A 146 16.02 9.13 -6.50
N ASP A 147 16.66 9.19 -7.67
CA ASP A 147 16.73 10.42 -8.47
C ASP A 147 15.35 10.93 -8.93
N MET A 148 14.32 10.08 -8.97
CA MET A 148 12.93 10.46 -9.31
C MET A 148 12.13 10.98 -8.11
N GLN A 149 12.64 10.83 -6.89
CA GLN A 149 11.92 11.17 -5.66
C GLN A 149 11.40 12.62 -5.69
N ALA A 150 12.17 13.55 -6.26
CA ALA A 150 11.81 14.96 -6.36
C ALA A 150 10.62 15.26 -7.30
N ASP A 151 10.30 14.34 -8.21
CA ASP A 151 9.14 14.46 -9.10
C ASP A 151 7.89 13.77 -8.52
N ILE A 152 8.02 12.99 -7.45
CA ILE A 152 6.96 12.11 -6.93
C ILE A 152 6.50 12.52 -5.53
N VAL A 153 7.43 12.84 -4.62
CA VAL A 153 7.11 13.12 -3.22
C VAL A 153 6.51 14.52 -3.10
N GLU A 154 5.29 14.58 -2.57
CA GLU A 154 4.56 15.82 -2.28
C GLU A 154 4.52 16.12 -0.78
N ASP A 155 4.70 15.10 0.06
CA ASP A 155 4.77 15.21 1.52
C ASP A 155 6.03 14.54 2.11
N PRO A 156 7.14 15.28 2.29
CA PRO A 156 8.35 14.71 2.87
C PRO A 156 8.20 14.18 4.31
N SER A 157 7.20 14.64 5.08
CA SER A 157 7.08 14.30 6.50
C SER A 157 6.09 13.17 6.82
N ASN A 158 5.30 12.72 5.84
CA ASN A 158 4.22 11.74 6.05
C ASN A 158 3.27 12.21 7.18
N ASP A 159 2.86 13.47 7.11
CA ASP A 159 1.97 14.11 8.08
C ASP A 159 1.04 15.17 7.49
N ALA A 160 0.99 15.31 6.15
CA ALA A 160 0.11 16.28 5.49
C ALA A 160 -1.37 15.94 5.67
N THR A 161 -1.72 14.65 5.65
CA THR A 161 -3.10 14.16 5.72
C THR A 161 -3.39 13.43 7.03
N ILE A 162 -4.66 13.37 7.44
CA ILE A 162 -5.14 12.53 8.54
C ILE A 162 -4.76 11.07 8.24
N TYR A 163 -4.96 10.61 7.00
CA TYR A 163 -4.52 9.29 6.55
C TYR A 163 -3.07 9.00 6.96
N GLN A 164 -2.13 9.91 6.72
CA GLN A 164 -0.73 9.71 7.07
C GLN A 164 -0.50 9.77 8.58
N ARG A 165 -1.08 10.76 9.27
CA ARG A 165 -0.90 10.97 10.72
C ARG A 165 -1.46 9.84 11.57
N VAL A 166 -2.54 9.19 11.13
CA VAL A 166 -3.15 8.04 11.83
C VAL A 166 -2.51 6.70 11.47
N GLY A 167 -1.37 6.70 10.78
CA GLY A 167 -0.61 5.49 10.46
C GLY A 167 -1.02 4.80 9.15
N ARG A 168 -1.57 5.56 8.19
CA ARG A 168 -2.00 5.09 6.86
C ARG A 168 -3.06 3.98 6.98
N LYS A 169 -3.28 3.22 5.91
CA LYS A 169 -4.30 2.16 5.90
C LYS A 169 -4.12 1.16 7.06
N PRO A 170 -2.91 0.71 7.46
CA PRO A 170 -2.76 -0.18 8.60
C PRO A 170 -3.26 0.40 9.92
N GLY A 171 -3.00 1.68 10.20
CA GLY A 171 -3.49 2.35 11.40
C GLY A 171 -5.01 2.47 11.41
N ILE A 172 -5.61 2.83 10.26
CA ILE A 172 -7.07 2.85 10.08
C ILE A 172 -7.66 1.45 10.29
N GLN A 173 -7.06 0.42 9.73
CA GLN A 173 -7.53 -0.97 9.90
C GLN A 173 -7.54 -1.38 11.37
N ALA A 174 -6.50 -1.02 12.14
CA ALA A 174 -6.45 -1.31 13.57
C ALA A 174 -7.61 -0.64 14.33
N VAL A 175 -7.82 0.66 14.11
CA VAL A 175 -8.94 1.42 14.70
C VAL A 175 -10.28 0.78 14.32
N VAL A 176 -10.47 0.41 13.05
CA VAL A 176 -11.72 -0.18 12.56
C VAL A 176 -11.98 -1.57 13.14
N THR A 177 -10.95 -2.40 13.30
CA THR A 177 -11.07 -3.71 13.96
C THR A 177 -11.45 -3.58 15.43
N ASP A 178 -10.84 -2.65 16.16
CA ASP A 178 -11.21 -2.36 17.55
C ASP A 178 -12.63 -1.80 17.63
N PHE A 179 -13.00 -0.92 16.70
CA PHE A 179 -14.33 -0.35 16.61
C PHE A 179 -15.41 -1.40 16.35
N TYR A 180 -15.19 -2.32 15.41
CA TYR A 180 -16.12 -3.42 15.18
C TYR A 180 -16.32 -4.26 16.44
N THR A 181 -15.25 -4.52 17.19
CA THR A 181 -15.31 -5.25 18.46
C THR A 181 -16.14 -4.51 19.51
N THR A 182 -15.99 -3.18 19.58
CA THR A 182 -16.74 -2.30 20.49
C THR A 182 -18.23 -2.30 20.16
N VAL A 183 -18.63 -1.97 18.92
CA VAL A 183 -20.06 -1.88 18.54
C VAL A 183 -20.77 -3.24 18.61
N SER A 184 -20.03 -4.34 18.38
CA SER A 184 -20.56 -5.70 18.52
C SER A 184 -20.75 -6.12 19.97
N SER A 185 -20.24 -5.35 20.92
CA SER A 185 -20.30 -5.60 22.36
C SER A 185 -21.15 -4.59 23.13
N ASP A 186 -21.48 -3.44 22.53
CA ASP A 186 -22.31 -2.42 23.16
C ASP A 186 -23.78 -2.88 23.26
N PRO A 187 -24.35 -3.06 24.47
CA PRO A 187 -25.74 -3.45 24.64
C PRO A 187 -26.76 -2.47 24.02
N ALA A 188 -26.40 -1.21 23.73
CA ALA A 188 -27.31 -0.28 23.07
C ALA A 188 -27.51 -0.64 21.58
N ILE A 189 -26.43 -0.97 20.86
CA ILE A 189 -26.46 -1.13 19.40
C ILE A 189 -26.08 -2.53 18.88
N MET A 190 -25.56 -3.44 19.71
CA MET A 190 -25.09 -4.77 19.25
C MET A 190 -26.15 -5.58 18.49
N GLY A 191 -27.44 -5.32 18.75
CA GLY A 191 -28.54 -5.94 18.03
C GLY A 191 -28.58 -5.59 16.53
N LEU A 192 -28.10 -4.39 16.16
CA LEU A 192 -28.00 -3.91 14.78
C LEU A 192 -26.89 -4.65 14.00
N PHE A 193 -25.88 -5.16 14.71
CA PHE A 193 -24.69 -5.81 14.12
C PHE A 193 -24.74 -7.34 14.13
N ALA A 194 -25.77 -7.96 14.72
CA ALA A 194 -25.84 -9.42 14.92
C ALA A 194 -25.79 -10.26 13.61
N GLY A 195 -26.06 -9.65 12.45
CA GLY A 195 -25.94 -10.27 11.13
C GLY A 195 -24.96 -9.57 10.18
N ALA A 196 -24.14 -8.65 10.69
CA ALA A 196 -23.17 -7.92 9.88
C ALA A 196 -22.07 -8.87 9.37
N ASP A 197 -21.66 -8.67 8.13
CA ASP A 197 -20.45 -9.29 7.60
C ASP A 197 -19.25 -8.46 8.10
N GLN A 198 -18.54 -8.97 9.10
CA GLN A 198 -17.39 -8.29 9.69
C GLN A 198 -16.33 -7.92 8.65
N VAL A 199 -16.00 -8.85 7.74
CA VAL A 199 -14.94 -8.62 6.74
C VAL A 199 -15.35 -7.46 5.84
N ARG A 200 -16.60 -7.45 5.38
CA ARG A 200 -17.12 -6.35 4.55
C ARG A 200 -17.22 -5.04 5.33
N PHE A 201 -17.67 -5.07 6.59
CA PHE A 201 -17.75 -3.90 7.45
C PHE A 201 -16.38 -3.25 7.61
N GLU A 202 -15.38 -4.03 8.04
CA GLU A 202 -14.04 -3.53 8.28
C GLU A 202 -13.40 -3.00 6.99
N ALA A 203 -13.57 -3.72 5.88
CA ALA A 203 -13.03 -3.30 4.59
C ALA A 203 -13.66 -1.97 4.10
N CYS A 204 -14.99 -1.84 4.17
CA CYS A 204 -15.67 -0.63 3.72
C CYS A 204 -15.43 0.57 4.64
N LEU A 205 -15.48 0.39 5.96
CA LEU A 205 -15.21 1.49 6.88
C LEU A 205 -13.75 1.94 6.79
N THR A 206 -12.80 1.01 6.63
CA THR A 206 -11.39 1.35 6.36
C THR A 206 -11.26 2.24 5.14
N ARG A 207 -11.94 1.91 4.03
CA ARG A 207 -11.90 2.73 2.82
C ARG A 207 -12.56 4.08 3.01
N GLN A 208 -13.67 4.15 3.73
CA GLN A 208 -14.37 5.41 3.97
C GLN A 208 -13.48 6.38 4.76
N LEU A 209 -12.85 5.90 5.83
CA LEU A 209 -11.91 6.69 6.64
C LEU A 209 -10.64 7.03 5.85
N CYS A 210 -10.11 6.09 5.07
CA CYS A 210 -8.98 6.33 4.17
C CYS A 210 -9.30 7.39 3.10
N ALA A 211 -10.55 7.50 2.65
CA ALA A 211 -11.00 8.46 1.64
C ALA A 211 -11.25 9.88 2.18
N ILE A 212 -11.09 10.13 3.49
CA ILE A 212 -11.23 11.48 4.07
C ILE A 212 -10.24 12.42 3.39
N ASP A 213 -8.97 12.04 3.37
CA ASP A 213 -7.89 12.77 2.70
C ASP A 213 -6.71 11.88 2.27
N GLY A 214 -6.91 10.56 2.25
CA GLY A 214 -5.94 9.59 1.74
C GLY A 214 -6.25 9.11 0.32
N PRO A 215 -5.49 8.13 -0.18
CA PRO A 215 -5.53 7.71 -1.58
C PRO A 215 -6.68 6.75 -1.93
N CYS A 216 -7.51 6.34 -0.98
CA CYS A 216 -8.64 5.45 -1.26
C CYS A 216 -9.78 6.20 -1.94
N LEU A 217 -10.39 5.59 -2.95
CA LEU A 217 -11.66 6.07 -3.53
C LEU A 217 -12.83 5.22 -3.05
N TYR A 218 -13.58 5.69 -2.05
CA TYR A 218 -14.73 4.96 -1.50
C TYR A 218 -15.84 4.77 -2.55
N GLY A 219 -16.27 3.52 -2.77
CA GLY A 219 -17.26 3.16 -3.78
C GLY A 219 -16.69 3.01 -5.20
N ASN A 220 -15.38 3.16 -5.37
CA ASN A 220 -14.65 2.98 -6.63
C ASN A 220 -13.52 1.94 -6.44
N GLU A 221 -13.81 0.87 -5.68
CA GLU A 221 -12.85 -0.21 -5.43
C GLU A 221 -12.52 -0.98 -6.72
N ALA A 222 -11.24 -1.28 -6.94
CA ALA A 222 -10.81 -2.27 -7.93
C ALA A 222 -11.15 -3.70 -7.44
N THR A 223 -12.43 -4.06 -7.42
CA THR A 223 -12.96 -5.31 -6.82
C THR A 223 -12.38 -6.59 -7.41
N MET A 224 -11.82 -6.54 -8.62
CA MET A 224 -11.11 -7.65 -9.25
C MET A 224 -9.72 -7.89 -8.66
N LEU A 225 -9.11 -6.86 -8.07
CA LEU A 225 -7.75 -6.87 -7.53
C LEU A 225 -7.73 -6.90 -6.00
N ASP A 226 -8.75 -6.35 -5.33
CA ASP A 226 -8.88 -6.41 -3.87
C ASP A 226 -9.94 -7.46 -3.44
N PRO A 227 -9.51 -8.66 -3.01
CA PRO A 227 -10.43 -9.73 -2.63
C PRO A 227 -11.18 -9.43 -1.33
N SER A 228 -10.78 -8.40 -0.57
CA SER A 228 -11.36 -8.04 0.73
C SER A 228 -12.86 -7.65 0.62
N TYR A 229 -13.36 -7.28 -0.57
CA TYR A 229 -14.75 -6.81 -0.75
C TYR A 229 -15.73 -7.84 -1.30
N GLY A 230 -15.33 -9.12 -1.44
CA GLY A 230 -16.24 -10.18 -1.87
C GLY A 230 -16.85 -9.95 -3.27
N GLY A 231 -16.15 -9.23 -4.15
CA GLY A 231 -16.54 -8.99 -5.54
C GLY A 231 -17.58 -7.90 -5.76
N SER A 232 -17.83 -7.01 -4.79
CA SER A 232 -18.67 -5.83 -5.00
C SER A 232 -18.14 -4.61 -4.26
N VAL A 233 -18.31 -3.43 -4.86
CA VAL A 233 -17.91 -2.14 -4.27
C VAL A 233 -18.64 -1.85 -2.96
N CYS A 234 -18.06 -0.97 -2.15
CA CYS A 234 -18.72 -0.46 -0.96
C CYS A 234 -19.91 0.43 -1.37
N LYS A 235 -21.03 0.29 -0.65
CA LYS A 235 -22.24 1.07 -0.93
C LYS A 235 -22.12 2.45 -0.29
N ASP A 236 -22.78 3.47 -0.85
CA ASP A 236 -22.98 4.72 -0.13
C ASP A 236 -23.76 4.49 1.19
N MET A 237 -23.63 5.43 2.13
CA MET A 237 -24.18 5.28 3.48
C MET A 237 -25.69 5.05 3.47
N VAL A 238 -26.45 5.75 2.63
CA VAL A 238 -27.91 5.59 2.56
C VAL A 238 -28.28 4.21 2.01
N SER A 239 -27.66 3.79 0.91
CA SER A 239 -27.90 2.47 0.30
C SER A 239 -27.42 1.30 1.17
N ALA A 240 -26.43 1.51 2.02
CA ALA A 240 -25.94 0.50 2.97
C ALA A 240 -26.94 0.24 4.10
N HIS A 241 -27.67 1.26 4.53
CA HIS A 241 -28.64 1.21 5.63
C HIS A 241 -30.10 1.16 5.15
N GLU A 242 -30.34 0.96 3.85
CA GLU A 242 -31.68 0.88 3.28
C GLU A 242 -32.53 -0.22 3.97
N GLY A 243 -33.69 0.17 4.48
CA GLY A 243 -34.62 -0.74 5.16
C GLY A 243 -34.29 -1.02 6.63
N MET A 244 -33.26 -0.36 7.19
CA MET A 244 -33.04 -0.30 8.63
C MET A 244 -33.93 0.78 9.27
N THR A 245 -34.27 0.59 10.53
CA THR A 245 -34.93 1.60 11.37
C THR A 245 -33.88 2.08 12.37
N LEU A 246 -33.35 3.28 12.16
CA LEU A 246 -32.27 3.86 12.96
C LEU A 246 -32.78 5.10 13.71
N THR A 247 -32.51 5.15 15.00
CA THR A 247 -32.80 6.30 15.86
C THR A 247 -31.59 7.20 16.04
N VAL A 248 -31.82 8.42 16.53
CA VAL A 248 -30.72 9.33 16.91
C VAL A 248 -29.90 8.73 18.03
N GLU A 249 -30.53 8.02 18.97
CA GLU A 249 -29.84 7.33 20.06
C GLU A 249 -28.92 6.21 19.56
N ASP A 250 -29.35 5.44 18.55
CA ASP A 250 -28.49 4.40 17.93
C ASP A 250 -27.27 5.03 17.26
N PHE A 251 -27.47 6.13 16.54
CA PHE A 251 -26.39 6.86 15.87
C PHE A 251 -25.40 7.46 16.88
N GLN A 252 -25.90 8.05 17.96
CA GLN A 252 -25.07 8.62 19.03
C GLN A 252 -24.25 7.54 19.74
N ALA A 253 -24.85 6.39 20.06
CA ALA A 253 -24.11 5.28 20.65
C ALA A 253 -22.98 4.78 19.73
N PHE A 254 -23.24 4.68 18.41
CA PHE A 254 -22.22 4.34 17.42
C PHE A 254 -21.08 5.38 17.36
N ALA A 255 -21.42 6.68 17.40
CA ALA A 255 -20.44 7.76 17.40
C ALA A 255 -19.61 7.78 18.70
N ASP A 256 -20.24 7.59 19.86
CA ASP A 256 -19.58 7.49 21.16
C ASP A 256 -18.61 6.30 21.21
N ASP A 257 -19.00 5.16 20.63
CA ASP A 257 -18.11 4.00 20.49
C ASP A 257 -16.90 4.28 19.60
N LEU A 258 -17.05 5.08 18.53
CA LEU A 258 -15.93 5.46 17.67
C LEU A 258 -14.99 6.43 18.38
N ASP A 259 -15.53 7.45 19.04
CA ASP A 259 -14.77 8.42 19.84
C ASP A 259 -13.93 7.71 20.92
N MET A 260 -14.55 6.75 21.63
CA MET A 260 -13.85 5.93 22.62
C MET A 260 -12.68 5.14 22.02
N VAL A 261 -12.85 4.57 20.82
CA VAL A 261 -11.81 3.77 20.16
C VAL A 261 -10.68 4.65 19.62
N LEU A 262 -11.00 5.79 19.02
CA LEU A 262 -10.02 6.76 18.57
C LEU A 262 -9.14 7.24 19.75
N ALA A 263 -9.77 7.60 20.87
CA ALA A 263 -9.08 8.03 22.10
C ALA A 263 -8.23 6.93 22.76
N ALA A 264 -8.50 5.66 22.45
CA ALA A 264 -7.80 4.50 22.99
C ALA A 264 -6.80 3.88 22.00
N ALA A 265 -6.67 4.43 20.79
CA ALA A 265 -5.86 3.86 19.72
C ALA A 265 -4.39 3.69 20.14
N GLU A 266 -3.76 2.59 19.72
CA GLU A 266 -2.35 2.33 20.03
C GLU A 266 -1.42 3.37 19.39
N THR A 267 -1.80 3.86 18.21
CA THR A 267 -1.17 5.05 17.63
C THR A 267 -1.83 6.25 18.29
N GLU A 268 -1.04 7.12 18.93
CA GLU A 268 -1.55 8.35 19.53
C GLU A 268 -2.14 9.24 18.43
N ILE A 269 -3.46 9.20 18.27
CA ILE A 269 -4.20 10.08 17.37
C ILE A 269 -4.33 11.43 18.08
N SER A 270 -4.03 12.51 17.37
CA SER A 270 -4.18 13.84 17.96
C SER A 270 -5.66 14.18 18.12
N THR A 271 -6.04 14.91 19.17
CA THR A 271 -7.44 15.37 19.33
C THR A 271 -7.95 16.16 18.11
N GLN A 272 -7.07 16.84 17.39
CA GLN A 272 -7.42 17.50 16.14
C GLN A 272 -7.86 16.51 15.04
N ASP A 273 -7.15 15.38 14.93
CA ASP A 273 -7.47 14.33 13.97
C ASP A 273 -8.71 13.53 14.42
N GLU A 274 -8.87 13.27 15.72
CA GLU A 274 -10.09 12.68 16.30
C GLU A 274 -11.32 13.54 15.94
N ASP A 275 -11.28 14.83 16.28
CA ASP A 275 -12.35 15.79 15.98
C ASP A 275 -12.67 15.83 14.48
N ALA A 276 -11.65 15.78 13.62
CA ALA A 276 -11.83 15.82 12.18
C ALA A 276 -12.46 14.53 11.63
N ILE A 277 -12.08 13.36 12.16
CA ILE A 277 -12.69 12.08 11.80
C ILE A 277 -14.16 12.05 12.26
N MET A 278 -14.43 12.47 13.50
CA MET A 278 -15.78 12.51 14.05
C MET A 278 -16.70 13.47 13.28
N ALA A 279 -16.18 14.64 12.86
CA ALA A 279 -16.94 15.63 12.09
C ALA A 279 -17.43 15.11 10.72
N VAL A 280 -16.84 14.03 10.18
CA VAL A 280 -17.33 13.38 8.95
C VAL A 280 -18.65 12.66 9.19
N LEU A 281 -18.94 12.24 10.43
CA LEU A 281 -20.18 11.56 10.78
C LEU A 281 -21.37 12.51 10.90
N ASP A 282 -21.16 13.77 11.31
CA ASP A 282 -22.22 14.75 11.57
C ASP A 282 -23.32 14.80 10.48
N PRO A 283 -23.01 14.98 9.18
CA PRO A 283 -24.04 15.02 8.15
C PRO A 283 -24.80 13.71 7.99
N LEU A 284 -24.18 12.57 8.33
CA LEU A 284 -24.78 11.23 8.16
C LEU A 284 -25.94 10.98 9.12
N CYS A 285 -25.98 11.63 10.29
CA CYS A 285 -27.10 11.46 11.21
C CYS A 285 -28.42 11.80 10.51
N ALA A 286 -28.49 13.00 9.90
CA ALA A 286 -29.70 13.47 9.24
C ALA A 286 -30.06 12.67 7.97
N GLU A 287 -29.08 12.00 7.36
CA GLU A 287 -29.27 11.17 6.17
C GLU A 287 -29.76 9.75 6.49
N LEU A 288 -29.44 9.22 7.67
CA LEU A 288 -29.65 7.82 8.00
C LEU A 288 -30.80 7.55 8.98
N VAL A 289 -31.11 8.48 9.89
CA VAL A 289 -32.12 8.25 10.93
C VAL A 289 -33.53 8.59 10.44
N ASP A 290 -34.53 7.85 10.94
CA ASP A 290 -35.94 8.02 10.52
C ASP A 290 -36.56 9.35 11.00
N GLU A 291 -36.12 9.86 12.17
CA GLU A 291 -36.60 11.10 12.79
C GLU A 291 -35.43 12.05 13.13
N PRO A 292 -34.88 12.81 12.15
CA PRO A 292 -33.61 13.54 12.30
C PRO A 292 -33.70 14.83 13.13
N GLY A 293 -34.85 15.11 13.76
CA GLY A 293 -35.13 16.39 14.41
C GLY A 293 -34.20 16.75 15.59
N ASN A 294 -33.45 15.77 16.11
CA ASN A 294 -32.49 15.93 17.20
C ASN A 294 -31.05 15.51 16.80
N CYS A 295 -30.76 15.35 15.51
CA CYS A 295 -29.37 15.18 15.07
C CYS A 295 -28.54 16.42 15.47
N PRO A 296 -27.25 16.23 15.81
CA PRO A 296 -26.33 17.32 16.17
C PRO A 296 -26.16 18.37 15.07
#